data_AF-A0A3N5N6W6-F1
#
_entry.id   AF-A0A3N5N6W6-F1
#
_cell.length_a   1.000
_cell.length_b   1.000
_cell.length_c   1.000
_cell.angle_alpha   90.00
_cell.angle_beta   90.00
_cell.angle_gamma   90.00
#
_symmetry.space_group_name_H-M   'P 1'
#
loop_
_entity.id
_entity.type
_entity.pdbx_description
1 polymer ?
#
loop_
_entity_poly.entity_id
_entity_poly.type
_entity_poly.pdbx_seq_one_letter_code
_entity_poly.pdbx_strand_id
1 'polypeptide(L)'
;MSTVQTFAPGGYRYIPGVFQYSSGVAAEPGFEIERARLVRPLPLTDGFRAIENYLRSLGRPLTAFAACELRTPAPFTEQGFYEFNKAYVVTLERW
;
A
#
# COMPACT_ATOMS: atom_id res chain seq x y z
N MET A 1 -15.04 19.56 3.38
CA MET A 1 -14.80 18.62 2.26
C MET A 1 -13.35 18.18 2.35
N SER A 2 -13.08 16.87 2.34
CA SER A 2 -11.70 16.37 2.34
C SER A 2 -11.08 16.55 0.95
N THR A 3 -9.82 16.99 0.88
CA THR A 3 -9.07 17.05 -0.37
C THR A 3 -8.85 15.63 -0.90
N VAL A 4 -9.06 15.42 -2.20
CA VAL A 4 -8.77 14.16 -2.88
C VAL A 4 -7.61 14.39 -3.84
N GLN A 5 -6.58 13.56 -3.77
CA GLN A 5 -5.37 13.68 -4.56
C GLN A 5 -5.28 12.53 -5.56
N THR A 6 -5.18 12.86 -6.85
CA THR A 6 -4.95 11.89 -7.91
C THR A 6 -3.48 11.48 -7.94
N PHE A 7 -3.24 10.18 -7.98
CA PHE A 7 -1.91 9.59 -8.17
C PHE A 7 -1.87 8.86 -9.52
N ALA A 8 -1.60 9.63 -10.57
CA ALA A 8 -1.61 9.14 -11.95
C ALA A 8 -0.69 7.92 -12.20
N PRO A 9 0.52 7.81 -11.61
CA PRO A 9 1.38 6.63 -11.81
C PRO A 9 0.74 5.31 -11.35
N GLY A 10 -0.20 5.35 -10.40
CA GLY A 10 -0.89 4.18 -9.87
C GLY A 10 -2.29 3.93 -10.43
N GLY A 11 -2.89 4.92 -11.12
CA GLY A 11 -4.27 4.82 -11.61
C GLY A 11 -5.33 4.88 -10.50
N TYR A 12 -5.04 5.58 -9.40
CA TYR A 12 -5.97 5.77 -8.29
C TYR A 12 -5.90 7.19 -7.72
N ARG A 13 -6.90 7.54 -6.92
CA ARG A 13 -6.95 8.74 -6.10
C ARG A 13 -7.11 8.37 -4.64
N TYR A 14 -6.58 9.19 -3.74
CA TYR A 14 -6.64 8.95 -2.29
C TYR A 14 -6.99 10.22 -1.52
N ILE A 15 -7.45 10.04 -0.28
CA ILE A 15 -7.68 11.14 0.66
C ILE A 15 -6.45 11.22 1.57
N PRO A 16 -5.66 12.31 1.55
CA PRO A 16 -4.52 12.47 2.46
C PRO A 16 -4.94 12.29 3.93
N GLY A 17 -4.05 11.72 4.73
CA GLY A 17 -4.23 11.53 6.16
C GLY A 17 -2.95 11.89 6.93
N VAL A 18 -2.72 11.23 8.06
CA VAL A 18 -1.44 11.36 8.79
C VAL A 18 -0.33 10.56 8.09
N PHE A 19 0.90 10.69 8.57
CA PHE A 19 2.07 10.04 7.97
C PHE A 19 1.88 8.53 7.70
N GLN A 20 1.18 7.84 8.59
CA GLN A 20 1.03 6.38 8.57
C GLN A 20 -0.08 5.87 7.63
N TYR A 21 -1.03 6.71 7.23
CA TYR A 21 -2.18 6.23 6.44
C TYR A 21 -2.93 7.36 5.71
N SER A 22 -3.51 7.00 4.57
CA SER A 22 -4.55 7.79 3.90
C SER A 22 -5.93 7.46 4.50
N SER A 23 -6.90 8.35 4.30
CA SER A 23 -8.28 8.15 4.79
C SER A 23 -9.16 7.36 3.81
N GLY A 24 -8.61 6.94 2.67
CA GLY A 24 -9.33 6.17 1.66
C GLY A 24 -8.64 6.21 0.31
N VAL A 25 -8.98 5.24 -0.55
CA VAL A 25 -8.48 5.10 -1.92
C VAL A 25 -9.60 4.65 -2.84
N ALA A 26 -9.59 5.14 -4.09
CA ALA A 26 -10.53 4.77 -5.12
C ALA A 26 -9.82 4.69 -6.48
N ALA A 27 -10.23 3.74 -7.33
CA ALA A 27 -9.74 3.63 -8.70
C ALA A 27 -10.10 4.88 -9.51
N GLU A 28 -9.19 5.34 -10.37
CA GLU A 28 -9.50 6.30 -11.43
C GLU A 28 -10.30 5.63 -12.56
N PRO A 29 -11.02 6.39 -13.40
CA PRO A 29 -11.71 5.84 -14.57
C PRO A 29 -10.79 4.96 -15.44
N GLY A 30 -11.28 3.80 -15.83
CA GLY A 30 -10.51 2.81 -16.61
C GLY A 30 -9.66 1.85 -15.76
N PHE A 31 -9.68 1.99 -14.43
CA PHE A 31 -9.02 1.08 -13.50
C PHE A 31 -10.02 0.44 -12.53
N GLU A 32 -9.62 -0.70 -11.97
CA GLU A 32 -10.33 -1.40 -10.90
C GLU A 32 -9.34 -1.72 -9.77
N ILE A 33 -9.80 -1.64 -8.52
CA ILE A 33 -9.00 -2.10 -7.37
C ILE A 33 -9.30 -3.57 -7.15
N GLU A 34 -8.32 -4.41 -7.46
CA GLU A 34 -8.37 -5.84 -7.12
C GLU A 34 -7.80 -6.07 -5.71
N ARG A 35 -8.56 -6.81 -4.88
CA ARG A 35 -8.11 -7.24 -3.55
C ARG A 35 -7.60 -8.68 -3.61
N ALA A 36 -6.28 -8.85 -3.46
CA ALA A 36 -5.66 -10.15 -3.32
C ALA A 36 -5.29 -10.43 -1.86
N ARG A 37 -5.44 -11.69 -1.42
CA ARG A 37 -5.05 -12.14 -0.08
C ARG A 37 -4.07 -13.31 -0.19
N LEU A 38 -2.93 -13.20 0.50
CA LEU A 38 -2.01 -14.33 0.66
C LEU A 38 -2.67 -15.40 1.54
N VAL A 39 -2.74 -16.63 1.03
CA VAL A 39 -3.31 -17.78 1.76
C VAL A 39 -2.55 -18.04 3.07
N ARG A 40 -1.22 -17.91 3.02
CA ARG A 40 -0.34 -17.97 4.18
C ARG A 40 0.26 -16.59 4.43
N PRO A 41 0.20 -16.04 5.65
CA PRO A 41 0.92 -14.82 5.99
C PRO A 41 2.42 -15.00 5.74
N LEU A 42 3.05 -13.99 5.16
CA LEU A 42 4.50 -13.93 4.95
C LEU A 42 5.11 -12.87 5.87
N PRO A 43 6.41 -13.00 6.22
CA PRO A 43 7.17 -11.88 6.74
C PRO A 43 7.03 -10.66 5.82
N LEU A 44 6.99 -9.46 6.38
CA LEU A 44 6.65 -8.24 5.62
C LEU A 44 7.53 -8.04 4.37
N THR A 45 8.85 -8.22 4.52
CA THR A 45 9.80 -8.10 3.40
C THR A 45 9.52 -9.09 2.28
N ASP A 46 9.14 -10.33 2.61
CA ASP A 46 8.78 -11.35 1.63
C ASP A 46 7.42 -11.05 0.99
N GLY A 47 6.49 -10.47 1.76
CA GLY A 47 5.22 -9.95 1.27
C GLY A 47 5.41 -8.87 0.20
N PHE A 48 6.31 -7.91 0.44
CA PHE A 48 6.65 -6.89 -0.56
C PHE A 48 7.23 -7.51 -1.84
N ARG A 49 8.17 -8.45 -1.72
CA ARG A 49 8.71 -9.16 -2.89
C ARG A 49 7.61 -9.92 -3.67
N ALA A 50 6.66 -10.53 -2.97
CA ALA A 50 5.53 -11.20 -3.61
C ALA A 50 4.63 -10.21 -4.38
N ILE A 51 4.37 -9.03 -3.81
CA ILE A 51 3.60 -7.96 -4.47
C ILE A 51 4.33 -7.47 -5.72
N GLU A 52 5.64 -7.22 -5.64
CA GLU A 52 6.44 -6.79 -6.79
C GLU A 52 6.36 -7.80 -7.94
N ASN A 53 6.58 -9.08 -7.64
CA ASN A 53 6.52 -10.14 -8.64
C ASN A 53 5.12 -10.26 -9.25
N TYR A 54 4.07 -10.14 -8.44
CA TYR A 54 2.69 -10.19 -8.90
C TYR A 54 2.38 -9.04 -9.86
N LEU A 55 2.66 -7.79 -9.48
CA LEU A 55 2.42 -6.63 -10.35
C LEU A 55 3.21 -6.71 -11.64
N ARG A 56 4.49 -7.13 -11.58
CA ARG A 56 5.32 -7.35 -12.77
C ARG A 56 4.74 -8.43 -13.67
N SER A 57 4.22 -9.53 -13.11
CA SER A 57 3.59 -10.60 -13.90
C SER A 57 2.33 -10.14 -14.63
N LEU A 58 1.64 -9.12 -14.11
CA LEU A 58 0.49 -8.47 -14.74
C LEU A 58 0.89 -7.33 -15.70
N GLY A 59 2.18 -7.03 -15.85
CA GLY A 59 2.66 -5.89 -16.63
C GLY A 59 2.27 -4.53 -16.03
N ARG A 60 1.98 -4.47 -14.73
CA ARG A 60 1.60 -3.25 -14.01
C ARG A 60 2.82 -2.63 -13.31
N PRO A 61 2.89 -1.28 -13.20
CA PRO A 61 3.94 -0.63 -12.44
C PRO A 61 3.78 -0.90 -10.94
N LEU A 62 4.88 -0.84 -10.18
CA LEU A 62 4.83 -1.05 -8.72
C LEU A 62 4.00 0.02 -8.00
N THR A 63 3.95 1.22 -8.56
CA THR A 63 3.06 2.32 -8.16
C THR A 63 1.57 1.99 -8.25
N ALA A 64 1.16 0.88 -8.89
CA ALA A 64 -0.22 0.40 -8.86
C ALA A 64 -0.61 -0.22 -7.50
N PHE A 65 0.35 -0.45 -6.61
CA PHE A 65 0.09 -0.89 -5.25
C PHE A 65 -0.54 0.24 -4.42
N ALA A 66 -1.86 0.18 -4.26
CA ALA A 66 -2.65 1.25 -3.66
C ALA A 66 -2.79 1.15 -2.13
N ALA A 67 -2.82 -0.06 -1.58
CA ALA A 67 -2.97 -0.32 -0.13
C ALA A 67 -2.65 -1.78 0.21
N CYS A 68 -2.34 -2.04 1.48
CA CYS A 68 -2.42 -3.39 2.07
C CYS A 68 -2.93 -3.35 3.50
N GLU A 69 -3.51 -4.48 3.92
CA GLU A 69 -3.87 -4.76 5.31
C GLU A 69 -2.83 -5.72 5.88
N LEU A 70 -2.26 -5.37 7.03
CA LEU A 70 -1.21 -6.16 7.67
C LEU A 70 -1.74 -6.79 8.96
N ARG A 71 -1.17 -7.95 9.32
CA ARG A 71 -1.43 -8.61 10.58
C ARG A 71 -0.18 -8.56 11.44
N THR A 72 -0.31 -7.99 12.64
CA THR A 72 0.77 -7.94 13.61
C THR A 72 0.51 -8.95 14.72
N PRO A 73 1.55 -9.55 15.30
CA PRO A 73 1.38 -10.51 16.40
C PRO A 73 0.90 -9.86 17.69
N ALA A 74 1.10 -8.54 17.83
CA ALA A 74 0.66 -7.74 18.96
C ALA A 74 0.24 -6.33 18.48
N PRO A 75 -0.58 -5.60 19.27
CA PRO A 75 -0.85 -4.19 19.03
C PRO A 75 0.43 -3.36 19.09
N PHE A 76 0.53 -2.33 18.26
CA PHE A 76 1.62 -1.36 18.35
C PHE A 76 1.34 -0.30 19.42
N THR A 77 2.40 0.23 20.02
CA THR A 77 2.38 1.57 20.62
C THR A 77 2.40 2.63 19.50
N GLU A 78 2.03 3.88 19.81
CA GLU A 78 2.09 4.96 18.81
C GLU A 78 3.50 5.12 18.21
N GLN A 79 4.54 5.17 19.06
CA GLN A 79 5.93 5.25 18.59
C GLN A 79 6.34 4.01 17.80
N GLY A 80 5.94 2.81 18.24
CA GLY A 80 6.24 1.57 17.53
C GLY A 80 5.61 1.54 16.13
N PHE A 81 4.38 2.05 16.00
CA PHE A 81 3.71 2.15 14.72
C PHE A 81 4.36 3.19 13.80
N TYR A 82 4.86 4.31 14.35
CA TYR A 82 5.60 5.32 13.60
C TYR A 82 6.92 4.78 13.05
N GLU A 83 7.74 4.11 13.87
CA GLU A 83 9.00 3.51 13.42
C GLU A 83 8.77 2.39 12.39
N PHE A 84 7.73 1.58 12.59
CA PHE A 84 7.29 0.61 11.58
C PHE A 84 6.97 1.27 10.24
N ASN A 85 6.22 2.38 10.25
CA ASN A 85 5.82 3.08 9.03
C ASN A 85 7.00 3.72 8.29
N LYS A 86 8.07 4.15 8.98
CA LYS A 86 9.28 4.63 8.30
C LYS A 86 9.90 3.55 7.40
N ALA A 87 10.06 2.33 7.91
CA ALA A 87 10.60 1.23 7.13
C ALA A 87 9.69 0.84 5.95
N TYR A 88 8.38 0.92 6.17
CA TYR A 88 7.36 0.71 5.14
C TYR A 88 7.48 1.76 4.01
N VAL A 89 7.52 3.05 4.36
CA VAL A 89 7.63 4.16 3.40
C VAL A 89 8.92 4.08 2.59
N VAL A 90 10.06 3.74 3.18
CA VAL A 90 11.34 3.55 2.45
C VAL A 90 11.24 2.44 1.40
N THR A 91 10.36 1.45 1.58
CA THR A 91 10.10 0.45 0.54
C THR A 91 9.27 1.05 -0.59
N LEU A 92 8.22 1.81 -0.26
CA LEU A 92 7.38 2.47 -1.26
C LEU A 92 8.12 3.58 -2.04
N GLU A 93 9.04 4.31 -1.41
CA GLU A 93 9.87 5.33 -2.09
C GLU A 93 10.79 4.72 -3.16
N ARG A 94 11.09 3.43 -3.07
CA ARG A 94 11.89 2.70 -4.06
C ARG A 94 11.06 2.18 -5.24
N TRP A 95 9.72 2.20 -5.12
CA TRP A 95 8.77 1.70 -6.12
C TRP A 95 8.24 2.81 -7.01
#